data_AF-A0A9P8FAS0-F1
#
_entry.id   AF-A0A9P8FAS0-F1
#
_cell.length_a   1.000
_cell.length_b   1.000
_cell.length_c   1.000
_cell.angle_alpha   90.00
_cell.angle_beta   90.00
_cell.angle_gamma   90.00
#
_symmetry.space_group_name_H-M   'P 1'
#
loop_
_entity.id
_entity.type
_entity.pdbx_description
1 polymer ?
#
loop_
_entity_poly.entity_id
_entity_poly.type
_entity_poly.pdbx_seq_one_letter_code
_entity_poly.pdbx_strand_id
1 'polypeptide(L)'
;DLACGLLAWNQYSLLAAPRHLINPRFHLTSPLVSGLFYISPGAGFLLGAISGGRFSDMTMAKKIKERGGERVPQDRLNSGLFAFFLIIPASQLIYGWCLQYDVGGLALAIVAAFFTGFGLMAAFSSLNTYCAEAIPEQRTAVIASKYFIQYIFGASGNAAIVPLIDSIGIGLAATIGVILCICGGVLVWMLAKHGGAMQAFVDAKLGHVDTDDEK
;
A
#
# COMPACT_ATOMS: atom_id res chain seq x y z
N ASP A 1 10.58 -2.52 -2.17
CA ASP A 1 10.23 -3.74 -1.38
C ASP A 1 9.84 -3.46 0.05
N LEU A 2 10.69 -2.81 0.86
CA LEU A 2 10.37 -2.48 2.27
C LEU A 2 9.03 -1.74 2.45
N ALA A 3 8.74 -0.75 1.60
CA ALA A 3 7.46 -0.04 1.62
C ALA A 3 6.25 -0.96 1.37
N CYS A 4 6.40 -2.01 0.54
CA CYS A 4 5.34 -3.01 0.31
C CYS A 4 5.11 -3.87 1.57
N GLY A 5 6.18 -4.25 2.26
CA GLY A 5 6.09 -5.00 3.52
C GLY A 5 5.39 -4.18 4.62
N LEU A 6 5.71 -2.90 4.74
CA LEU A 6 5.06 -1.99 5.70
C LEU A 6 3.57 -1.76 5.39
N LEU A 7 3.19 -1.72 4.11
CA LEU A 7 1.78 -1.68 3.70
C LEU A 7 1.05 -3.00 4.00
N ALA A 8 1.72 -4.14 3.89
CA ALA A 8 1.11 -5.44 4.17
C ALA A 8 0.60 -5.50 5.63
N TRP A 9 1.34 -4.93 6.58
CA TRP A 9 0.89 -4.78 7.97
C TRP A 9 -0.50 -4.11 8.09
N ASN A 10 -0.70 -3.02 7.34
CA ASN A 10 -1.95 -2.27 7.33
C ASN A 10 -3.10 -3.09 6.70
N GLN A 11 -2.79 -3.88 5.66
CA GLN A 11 -3.73 -4.82 5.07
C GLN A 11 -4.24 -5.84 6.09
N TYR A 12 -3.33 -6.48 6.83
CA TYR A 12 -3.70 -7.51 7.79
C TYR A 12 -4.40 -6.94 9.02
N SER A 13 -4.03 -5.73 9.45
CA SER A 13 -4.74 -5.00 10.51
C SER A 13 -6.21 -4.77 10.15
N LEU A 14 -6.47 -4.35 8.90
CA LEU A 14 -7.82 -4.14 8.39
C LEU A 14 -8.61 -5.46 8.29
N LEU A 15 -7.96 -6.55 7.89
CA LEU A 15 -8.60 -7.85 7.67
C LEU A 15 -8.76 -8.68 8.96
N ALA A 16 -7.98 -8.43 10.00
CA ALA A 16 -8.05 -9.15 11.27
C ALA A 16 -9.21 -8.66 12.16
N ALA A 17 -9.52 -7.35 12.11
CA ALA A 17 -10.49 -6.70 12.96
C ALA A 17 -11.93 -7.29 12.88
N PRO A 18 -12.48 -7.68 11.71
CA PRO A 18 -13.85 -8.21 11.65
C PRO A 18 -14.03 -9.55 12.39
N ARG A 19 -13.06 -10.45 12.26
CA ARG A 19 -13.13 -11.79 12.87
C ARG A 19 -12.86 -11.75 14.38
N HIS A 20 -11.92 -10.91 14.81
CA HIS A 20 -11.46 -10.88 16.20
C HIS A 20 -12.23 -9.89 17.08
N LEU A 21 -12.68 -8.75 16.52
CA LEU A 21 -13.30 -7.67 17.31
C LEU A 21 -14.78 -7.47 17.03
N ILE A 22 -15.23 -7.66 15.78
CA ILE A 22 -16.63 -7.38 15.41
C ILE A 22 -17.55 -8.54 15.81
N ASN A 23 -17.12 -9.81 15.66
CA ASN A 23 -17.90 -10.99 16.09
C ASN A 23 -18.28 -10.97 17.59
N PRO A 24 -17.35 -10.72 18.54
CA PRO A 24 -17.70 -10.68 19.95
C PRO A 24 -18.40 -9.37 20.37
N ARG A 25 -18.05 -8.21 19.78
CA ARG A 25 -18.57 -6.90 20.24
C ARG A 25 -19.94 -6.53 19.70
N PHE A 26 -20.27 -6.88 18.45
CA PHE A 26 -21.55 -6.50 17.85
C PHE A 26 -22.62 -7.59 17.98
N HIS A 27 -22.37 -8.63 18.78
CA HIS A 27 -23.28 -9.77 18.95
C HIS A 27 -23.77 -10.34 17.60
N LEU A 28 -22.89 -10.35 16.59
CA LEU A 28 -23.22 -10.87 15.27
C LEU A 28 -23.25 -12.39 15.35
N THR A 29 -24.42 -12.92 15.68
CA THR A 29 -24.72 -14.36 15.84
C THR A 29 -24.59 -15.16 14.54
N SER A 30 -24.37 -14.49 13.39
CA SER A 30 -24.22 -15.13 12.09
C SER A 30 -22.88 -14.76 11.42
N PRO A 31 -22.04 -15.76 11.09
CA PRO A 31 -20.82 -15.57 10.29
C PRO A 31 -21.02 -14.82 8.98
N LEU A 32 -22.25 -14.83 8.43
CA LEU A 32 -22.63 -14.11 7.22
C LEU A 32 -22.49 -12.59 7.35
N VAL A 33 -22.83 -12.01 8.51
CA VAL A 33 -22.78 -10.55 8.68
C VAL A 33 -21.33 -10.06 8.81
N SER A 34 -20.48 -10.84 9.49
CA SER A 34 -19.05 -10.57 9.57
C SER A 34 -18.34 -10.77 8.23
N GLY A 35 -18.80 -11.72 7.42
CA GLY A 35 -18.36 -11.88 6.03
C GLY A 35 -18.68 -10.67 5.16
N LEU A 36 -19.87 -10.08 5.36
CA LEU A 36 -20.32 -8.90 4.60
C LEU A 36 -19.41 -7.68 4.80
N PHE A 37 -18.78 -7.56 5.97
CA PHE A 37 -17.84 -6.46 6.25
C PHE A 37 -16.66 -6.45 5.28
N TYR A 38 -16.21 -7.63 4.79
CA TYR A 38 -15.10 -7.74 3.85
C TYR A 38 -15.43 -7.23 2.44
N ILE A 39 -16.70 -7.05 2.10
CA ILE A 39 -17.11 -6.47 0.81
C ILE A 39 -16.63 -5.03 0.71
N SER A 40 -16.67 -4.26 1.80
CA SER A 40 -16.24 -2.86 1.82
C SER A 40 -14.76 -2.67 1.46
N PRO A 41 -13.80 -3.26 2.20
CA PRO A 41 -12.39 -3.18 1.82
C PRO A 41 -12.13 -3.85 0.46
N GLY A 42 -12.86 -4.92 0.10
CA GLY A 42 -12.78 -5.54 -1.22
C GLY A 42 -13.15 -4.60 -2.37
N ALA A 43 -14.26 -3.87 -2.24
CA ALA A 43 -14.67 -2.83 -3.19
C ALA A 43 -13.65 -1.69 -3.25
N GLY A 44 -13.11 -1.29 -2.10
CA GLY A 44 -12.02 -0.33 -2.00
C GLY A 44 -10.79 -0.80 -2.79
N PHE A 45 -10.37 -2.05 -2.63
CA PHE A 45 -9.24 -2.63 -3.36
C PHE A 45 -9.46 -2.61 -4.89
N LEU A 46 -10.64 -2.99 -5.36
CA LEU A 46 -10.98 -2.99 -6.79
C LEU A 46 -10.94 -1.58 -7.38
N LEU A 47 -11.60 -0.62 -6.72
CA LEU A 47 -11.63 0.76 -7.19
C LEU A 47 -10.25 1.42 -7.07
N GLY A 48 -9.50 1.11 -6.01
CA GLY A 48 -8.11 1.56 -5.83
C GLY A 48 -7.19 1.04 -6.93
N ALA A 49 -7.37 -0.19 -7.38
CA ALA A 49 -6.58 -0.73 -8.49
C ALA A 49 -6.88 -0.02 -9.82
N ILE A 50 -8.15 0.23 -10.14
CA ILE A 50 -8.56 0.89 -11.39
C ILE A 50 -8.17 2.38 -11.38
N SER A 51 -8.49 3.08 -10.29
CA SER A 51 -8.24 4.51 -10.16
C SER A 51 -6.78 4.83 -9.92
N GLY A 52 -6.05 4.02 -9.12
CA GLY A 52 -4.64 4.21 -8.83
C GLY A 52 -3.77 4.17 -10.09
N GLY A 53 -4.04 3.22 -10.99
CA GLY A 53 -3.37 3.16 -12.30
C GLY A 53 -3.64 4.41 -13.15
N ARG A 54 -4.91 4.80 -13.27
CA ARG A 54 -5.30 6.01 -14.04
C ARG A 54 -4.73 7.30 -13.44
N PHE A 55 -4.73 7.44 -12.13
CA PHE A 55 -4.21 8.62 -11.43
C PHE A 55 -2.67 8.70 -11.54
N SER A 56 -2.00 7.55 -11.51
CA SER A 56 -0.56 7.43 -11.79
C SER A 56 -0.23 7.85 -13.22
N ASP A 57 -0.96 7.35 -14.20
CA ASP A 57 -0.75 7.69 -15.61
C ASP A 57 -1.04 9.16 -15.91
N MET A 58 -2.09 9.73 -15.30
CA MET A 58 -2.42 11.15 -15.45
C MET A 58 -1.38 12.07 -14.80
N THR A 59 -0.87 11.69 -13.62
CA THR A 59 0.21 12.44 -12.94
C THR A 59 1.51 12.38 -13.74
N MET A 60 1.85 11.21 -14.29
CA MET A 60 2.98 11.02 -15.18
C MET A 60 2.85 11.90 -16.44
N ALA A 61 1.69 11.87 -17.11
CA ALA A 61 1.45 12.67 -18.31
C ALA A 61 1.59 14.17 -18.05
N LYS A 62 1.12 14.65 -16.89
CA LYS A 62 1.27 16.05 -16.49
C LYS A 62 2.74 16.44 -16.30
N LYS A 63 3.52 15.60 -15.62
CA LYS A 63 4.95 15.87 -15.35
C LYS A 63 5.85 15.77 -16.59
N ILE A 64 5.55 14.84 -17.51
CA ILE A 64 6.20 14.77 -18.83
C ILE A 64 5.99 16.08 -19.59
N LYS A 65 4.78 16.65 -19.52
CA LYS A 65 4.45 17.92 -20.17
C LYS A 65 5.19 19.10 -19.55
N GLU A 66 5.35 19.10 -18.22
CA GLU A 66 6.11 20.13 -17.48
C GLU A 66 7.63 20.06 -17.73
N ARG A 67 8.18 18.86 -18.01
CA ARG A 67 9.62 18.64 -18.30
C ARG A 67 9.97 18.62 -19.78
N GLY A 68 9.06 18.99 -20.68
CA GLY A 68 9.35 19.07 -22.11
C GLY A 68 9.54 17.70 -22.80
N GLY A 69 8.99 16.62 -22.25
CA GLY A 69 8.93 15.30 -22.92
C GLY A 69 9.74 14.17 -22.27
N GLU A 70 10.55 14.45 -21.24
CA GLU A 70 11.33 13.39 -20.57
C GLU A 70 10.45 12.47 -19.72
N ARG A 71 10.50 11.16 -20.01
CA ARG A 71 9.84 10.11 -19.23
C ARG A 71 10.75 9.63 -18.12
N VAL A 72 10.32 9.85 -16.88
CA VAL A 72 11.07 9.48 -15.68
C VAL A 72 10.18 8.53 -14.84
N PRO A 73 10.54 7.23 -14.69
CA PRO A 73 9.73 6.24 -13.97
C PRO A 73 9.35 6.65 -12.53
N GLN A 74 10.17 7.50 -11.91
CA GLN A 74 9.98 8.03 -10.56
C GLN A 74 8.75 8.94 -10.44
N ASP A 75 8.23 9.48 -11.55
CA ASP A 75 7.03 10.32 -11.53
C ASP A 75 5.76 9.55 -11.16
N ARG A 76 5.74 8.23 -11.37
CA ARG A 76 4.66 7.33 -10.93
C ARG A 76 4.64 7.09 -9.43
N LEU A 77 5.78 7.19 -8.76
CA LEU A 77 5.84 7.08 -7.29
C LEU A 77 5.16 8.28 -6.63
N ASN A 78 5.17 9.45 -7.28
CA ASN A 78 4.60 10.68 -6.72
C ASN A 78 3.07 10.64 -6.60
N SER A 79 2.35 9.93 -7.47
CA SER A 79 0.90 9.75 -7.32
C SER A 79 0.57 8.87 -6.11
N GLY A 80 1.43 7.87 -5.82
CA GLY A 80 1.28 7.00 -4.67
C GLY A 80 1.48 7.72 -3.32
N LEU A 81 2.32 8.78 -3.29
CA LEU A 81 2.61 9.53 -2.07
C LEU A 81 1.35 10.14 -1.42
N PHE A 82 0.40 10.60 -2.24
CA PHE A 82 -0.86 11.13 -1.73
C PHE A 82 -1.65 10.06 -0.97
N ALA A 83 -1.69 8.82 -1.49
CA ALA A 83 -2.33 7.71 -0.80
C ALA A 83 -1.59 7.35 0.50
N PHE A 84 -0.25 7.35 0.47
CA PHE A 84 0.60 7.05 1.64
C PHE A 84 0.48 8.05 2.79
N PHE A 85 0.38 9.35 2.50
CA PHE A 85 0.42 10.38 3.55
C PHE A 85 -0.95 10.89 3.98
N LEU A 86 -1.98 10.75 3.14
CA LEU A 86 -3.31 11.28 3.44
C LEU A 86 -4.35 10.18 3.55
N ILE A 87 -4.59 9.44 2.46
CA ILE A 87 -5.74 8.52 2.39
C ILE A 87 -5.60 7.41 3.44
N ILE A 88 -4.50 6.64 3.39
CA ILE A 88 -4.30 5.48 4.28
C ILE A 88 -4.21 5.92 5.75
N PRO A 89 -3.39 6.93 6.14
CA PRO A 89 -3.31 7.38 7.53
C PRO A 89 -4.63 7.87 8.10
N ALA A 90 -5.35 8.71 7.36
CA ALA A 90 -6.61 9.29 7.84
C ALA A 90 -7.68 8.22 8.00
N SER A 91 -7.88 7.39 6.98
CA SER A 91 -8.92 6.34 7.03
C SER A 91 -8.61 5.29 8.08
N GLN A 92 -7.34 4.94 8.27
CA GLN A 92 -6.96 3.91 9.22
C GLN A 92 -7.00 4.39 10.68
N LEU A 93 -6.65 5.64 10.95
CA LEU A 93 -6.85 6.24 12.29
C LEU A 93 -8.35 6.31 12.62
N ILE A 94 -9.17 6.78 11.68
CA ILE A 94 -10.63 6.79 11.86
C ILE A 94 -11.11 5.38 12.16
N TYR A 95 -10.69 4.38 11.37
CA TYR A 95 -11.07 2.98 11.56
C TYR A 95 -10.67 2.44 12.95
N GLY A 96 -9.41 2.59 13.34
CA GLY A 96 -8.89 2.03 14.59
C GLY A 96 -9.51 2.66 15.83
N TRP A 97 -9.63 3.98 15.86
CA TRP A 97 -10.18 4.69 17.02
C TRP A 97 -11.71 4.61 17.10
N CYS A 98 -12.40 4.59 15.95
CA CYS A 98 -13.83 4.28 15.87
C CYS A 98 -14.13 2.93 16.51
N LEU A 99 -13.37 1.88 16.16
CA LEU A 99 -13.55 0.54 16.72
C LEU A 99 -13.11 0.40 18.18
N GLN A 100 -12.18 1.25 18.65
CA GLN A 100 -11.75 1.22 20.05
C GLN A 100 -12.78 1.82 21.00
N TYR A 101 -13.42 2.92 20.61
CA TYR A 101 -14.38 3.65 21.44
C TYR A 101 -15.85 3.43 21.06
N ASP A 102 -16.12 2.60 20.05
CA ASP A 102 -17.46 2.35 19.49
C ASP A 102 -18.18 3.63 19.03
N VAL A 103 -17.43 4.54 18.42
CA VAL A 103 -17.93 5.87 18.00
C VAL A 103 -18.31 5.83 16.52
N GLY A 104 -19.53 6.24 16.17
CA GLY A 104 -19.99 6.29 14.78
C GLY A 104 -20.48 4.94 14.21
N GLY A 105 -20.43 3.89 15.02
CA GLY A 105 -20.99 2.58 14.73
C GLY A 105 -20.42 1.89 13.50
N LEU A 106 -21.13 0.86 13.03
CA LEU A 106 -20.69 -0.01 11.93
C LEU A 106 -20.53 0.76 10.60
N ALA A 107 -21.35 1.76 10.33
CA ALA A 107 -21.31 2.53 9.09
C ALA A 107 -19.97 3.29 8.93
N LEU A 108 -19.49 3.93 10.00
CA LEU A 108 -18.21 4.64 9.97
C LEU A 108 -17.04 3.67 9.76
N ALA A 109 -17.05 2.52 10.43
CA ALA A 109 -16.05 1.48 10.25
C ALA A 109 -16.03 0.92 8.81
N ILE A 110 -17.20 0.74 8.19
CA ILE A 110 -17.33 0.30 6.80
C ILE A 110 -16.73 1.33 5.85
N VAL A 111 -17.07 2.61 5.99
CA VAL A 111 -16.56 3.68 5.11
C VAL A 111 -15.05 3.84 5.28
N ALA A 112 -14.55 3.81 6.52
CA ALA A 112 -13.12 3.89 6.81
C ALA A 112 -12.36 2.68 6.24
N ALA A 113 -12.94 1.49 6.31
CA ALA A 113 -12.36 0.28 5.70
C ALA A 113 -12.28 0.36 4.17
N PHE A 114 -13.31 0.92 3.52
CA PHE A 114 -13.31 1.17 2.07
C PHE A 114 -12.15 2.07 1.67
N PHE A 115 -12.00 3.24 2.31
CA PHE A 115 -10.93 4.20 1.98
C PHE A 115 -9.54 3.66 2.30
N THR A 116 -9.42 2.88 3.39
CA THR A 116 -8.16 2.21 3.72
C THR A 116 -7.78 1.23 2.62
N GLY A 117 -8.73 0.39 2.18
CA GLY A 117 -8.51 -0.54 1.07
C GLY A 117 -8.16 0.17 -0.24
N PHE A 118 -8.90 1.22 -0.57
CA PHE A 118 -8.65 2.06 -1.74
C PHE A 118 -7.23 2.64 -1.75
N GLY A 119 -6.82 3.29 -0.66
CA GLY A 119 -5.49 3.88 -0.54
C GLY A 119 -4.39 2.82 -0.65
N LEU A 120 -4.60 1.67 -0.01
CA LEU A 120 -3.65 0.57 -0.01
C LEU A 120 -3.39 0.02 -1.42
N MET A 121 -4.45 -0.22 -2.20
CA MET A 121 -4.28 -0.72 -3.58
C MET A 121 -3.79 0.34 -4.55
N ALA A 122 -4.17 1.60 -4.36
CA ALA A 122 -3.58 2.69 -5.15
C ALA A 122 -2.06 2.75 -4.93
N ALA A 123 -1.60 2.67 -3.68
CA ALA A 123 -0.17 2.65 -3.35
C ALA A 123 0.55 1.40 -3.88
N PHE A 124 -0.04 0.21 -3.73
CA PHE A 124 0.54 -1.02 -4.27
C PHE A 124 0.63 -1.03 -5.79
N SER A 125 -0.38 -0.49 -6.48
CA SER A 125 -0.37 -0.39 -7.94
C SER A 125 0.81 0.46 -8.43
N SER A 126 1.02 1.65 -7.86
CA SER A 126 2.15 2.51 -8.21
C SER A 126 3.51 1.84 -7.94
N LEU A 127 3.64 1.14 -6.81
CA LEU A 127 4.87 0.42 -6.46
C LEU A 127 5.17 -0.75 -7.40
N ASN A 128 4.16 -1.57 -7.72
CA ASN A 128 4.32 -2.71 -8.61
C ASN A 128 4.74 -2.26 -10.01
N THR A 129 4.10 -1.21 -10.52
CA THR A 129 4.42 -0.65 -11.82
C THR A 129 5.84 -0.09 -11.85
N TYR A 130 6.26 0.64 -10.80
CA TYR A 130 7.64 1.12 -10.71
C TYR A 130 8.66 -0.03 -10.70
N CYS A 131 8.45 -1.08 -9.89
CA CYS A 131 9.35 -2.23 -9.84
C CYS A 131 9.47 -2.94 -11.20
N ALA A 132 8.39 -2.99 -11.97
CA ALA A 132 8.40 -3.59 -13.30
C ALA A 132 9.15 -2.74 -14.36
N GLU A 133 9.23 -1.43 -14.15
CA GLU A 133 9.88 -0.48 -15.07
C GLU A 133 11.30 -0.11 -14.67
N ALA A 134 11.66 -0.27 -13.40
CA ALA A 134 12.96 0.15 -12.88
C ALA A 134 14.15 -0.63 -13.49
N ILE A 135 13.99 -1.93 -13.74
CA ILE A 135 14.98 -2.80 -14.39
C ILE A 135 14.24 -3.76 -15.34
N PRO A 136 14.00 -3.36 -16.60
CA PRO A 136 13.22 -4.15 -17.55
C PRO A 136 13.83 -5.53 -17.84
N GLU A 137 15.15 -5.63 -17.94
CA GLU A 137 15.87 -6.86 -18.29
C GLU A 137 15.75 -7.96 -17.23
N GLN A 138 15.66 -7.58 -15.96
CA GLN A 138 15.54 -8.52 -14.83
C GLN A 138 14.16 -8.44 -14.15
N ARG A 139 13.14 -7.97 -14.87
CA ARG A 139 11.78 -7.73 -14.34
C ARG A 139 11.26 -8.92 -13.52
N THR A 140 11.42 -10.15 -14.01
CA THR A 140 10.95 -11.36 -13.32
C THR A 140 11.62 -11.54 -11.96
N ALA A 141 12.95 -11.40 -11.91
CA ALA A 141 13.72 -11.55 -10.67
C ALA A 141 13.42 -10.44 -9.65
N VAL A 142 13.27 -9.19 -10.13
CA VAL A 142 12.91 -8.03 -9.29
C VAL A 142 11.51 -8.21 -8.69
N ILE A 143 10.53 -8.59 -9.50
CA ILE A 143 9.15 -8.81 -9.02
C ILE A 143 9.09 -9.98 -8.03
N ALA A 144 9.81 -11.08 -8.30
CA ALA A 144 9.87 -12.23 -7.39
C ALA A 144 10.45 -11.85 -6.02
N SER A 145 11.59 -11.15 -6.01
CA SER A 145 12.25 -10.68 -4.78
C SER A 145 11.34 -9.73 -3.98
N LYS A 146 10.65 -8.83 -4.69
CA LYS A 146 9.69 -7.90 -4.11
C LYS A 146 8.54 -8.62 -3.40
N TYR A 147 7.94 -9.63 -4.03
CA TYR A 147 6.87 -10.41 -3.42
C TYR A 147 7.38 -11.27 -2.26
N PHE A 148 8.59 -11.83 -2.35
CA PHE A 148 9.19 -12.58 -1.27
C PHE A 148 9.31 -11.75 0.02
N ILE A 149 9.88 -10.54 -0.08
CA ILE A 149 9.98 -9.62 1.06
C ILE A 149 8.58 -9.23 1.56
N GLN A 150 7.67 -8.87 0.66
CA GLN A 150 6.31 -8.48 1.02
C GLN A 150 5.59 -9.57 1.82
N TYR A 151 5.70 -10.84 1.42
CA TYR A 151 5.04 -11.95 2.10
C TYR A 151 5.68 -12.32 3.43
N ILE A 152 7.00 -12.15 3.59
CA ILE A 152 7.65 -12.31 4.91
C ILE A 152 7.10 -11.28 5.90
N PHE A 153 7.09 -10.01 5.51
CA PHE A 153 6.52 -8.95 6.35
C PHE A 153 5.03 -9.16 6.58
N GLY A 154 4.30 -9.66 5.58
CA GLY A 154 2.89 -10.02 5.71
C GLY A 154 2.66 -11.14 6.71
N ALA A 155 3.46 -12.20 6.68
CA ALA A 155 3.38 -13.32 7.61
C ALA A 155 3.71 -12.88 9.05
N SER A 156 4.80 -12.12 9.24
CA SER A 156 5.16 -11.55 10.53
C SER A 156 4.08 -10.61 11.07
N GLY A 157 3.52 -9.76 10.20
CA GLY A 157 2.44 -8.85 10.56
C GLY A 157 1.15 -9.58 10.96
N ASN A 158 0.75 -10.59 10.19
CA ASN A 158 -0.41 -11.41 10.50
C ASN A 158 -0.24 -12.19 11.82
N ALA A 159 0.95 -12.66 12.14
CA ALA A 159 1.23 -13.33 13.40
C ALA A 159 1.21 -12.37 14.61
N ALA A 160 1.69 -11.14 14.42
CA ALA A 160 1.83 -10.17 15.50
C ALA A 160 0.54 -9.35 15.77
N ILE A 161 -0.34 -9.18 14.79
CA ILE A 161 -1.44 -8.22 14.88
C ILE A 161 -2.48 -8.58 15.94
N VAL A 162 -2.84 -9.86 16.08
CA VAL A 162 -3.83 -10.31 17.07
C VAL A 162 -3.30 -10.13 18.50
N PRO A 163 -2.11 -10.66 18.87
CA PRO A 163 -1.51 -10.38 20.18
C PRO A 163 -1.31 -8.89 20.47
N LEU A 164 -0.99 -8.10 19.45
CA LEU A 164 -0.85 -6.65 19.61
C LEU A 164 -2.19 -5.99 19.93
N ILE A 165 -3.26 -6.34 19.21
CA ILE A 165 -4.60 -5.85 19.50
C ILE A 165 -5.03 -6.25 20.92
N ASP A 166 -4.73 -7.46 21.36
CA ASP A 166 -5.12 -7.96 22.69
C ASP A 166 -4.37 -7.25 23.83
N SER A 167 -3.13 -6.80 23.59
CA SER A 167 -2.29 -6.15 24.61
C SER A 167 -2.49 -4.64 24.72
N ILE A 168 -2.57 -3.93 23.58
CA ILE A 168 -2.62 -2.45 23.54
C ILE A 168 -3.92 -1.89 22.96
N GLY A 169 -4.79 -2.73 22.41
CA GLY A 169 -6.04 -2.33 21.77
C GLY A 169 -5.89 -1.93 20.29
N ILE A 170 -7.02 -1.91 19.59
CA ILE A 170 -7.06 -1.69 18.13
C ILE A 170 -6.67 -0.27 17.69
N GLY A 171 -7.01 0.78 18.43
CA GLY A 171 -6.67 2.14 18.04
C GLY A 171 -5.16 2.41 18.10
N LEU A 172 -4.48 1.92 19.14
CA LEU A 172 -3.02 1.98 19.21
C LEU A 172 -2.36 1.08 18.15
N ALA A 173 -2.87 -0.13 17.92
CA ALA A 173 -2.39 -1.00 16.84
C ALA A 173 -2.53 -0.34 15.45
N ALA A 174 -3.66 0.33 15.18
CA ALA A 174 -3.90 1.09 13.95
C ALA A 174 -2.95 2.29 13.83
N THR A 175 -2.66 2.98 14.94
CA THR A 175 -1.71 4.09 14.99
C THR A 175 -0.28 3.63 14.67
N ILE A 176 0.15 2.47 15.17
CA ILE A 176 1.42 1.84 14.79
C ILE A 176 1.44 1.55 13.29
N GLY A 177 0.35 0.99 12.75
CA GLY A 177 0.22 0.77 11.31
C GLY A 177 0.36 2.05 10.48
N VAL A 178 -0.20 3.17 10.96
CA VAL A 178 -0.06 4.47 10.31
C VAL A 178 1.38 4.97 10.33
N ILE A 179 2.08 4.83 11.45
CA ILE A 179 3.50 5.19 11.53
C ILE A 179 4.31 4.36 10.52
N LEU A 180 4.07 3.05 10.45
CA LEU A 180 4.73 2.17 9.47
C LEU A 180 4.39 2.58 8.03
N CYS A 181 3.14 2.99 7.76
CA CYS A 181 2.71 3.49 6.45
C CYS A 181 3.45 4.77 6.06
N ILE A 182 3.52 5.75 6.97
CA ILE A 182 4.24 7.01 6.76
C ILE A 182 5.73 6.75 6.54
N CYS A 183 6.37 5.87 7.33
CA CYS A 183 7.74 5.46 7.11
C CYS A 183 7.94 4.84 5.71
N GLY A 184 7.01 3.98 5.27
CA GLY A 184 6.98 3.45 3.92
C GLY A 184 6.85 4.54 2.85
N GLY A 185 5.96 5.52 3.06
CA GLY A 185 5.78 6.67 2.18
C GLY A 185 7.02 7.56 2.09
N VAL A 186 7.73 7.77 3.21
CA VAL A 186 9.00 8.51 3.25
C VAL A 186 10.09 7.78 2.46
N LEU A 187 10.19 6.46 2.60
CA LEU A 187 11.12 5.65 1.79
C LEU A 187 10.80 5.76 0.28
N VAL A 188 9.52 5.72 -0.07
CA VAL A 188 9.05 5.90 -1.46
C VAL A 188 9.37 7.31 -1.96
N TRP A 189 9.21 8.33 -1.14
CA TRP A 189 9.55 9.71 -1.49
C TRP A 189 11.06 9.90 -1.70
N MET A 190 11.88 9.32 -0.81
CA MET A 190 13.34 9.33 -0.97
C MET A 190 13.76 8.65 -2.26
N LEU A 191 13.14 7.51 -2.58
CA LEU A 191 13.37 6.79 -3.84
C LEU A 191 12.90 7.59 -5.04
N ALA A 192 11.76 8.28 -4.97
CA ALA A 192 11.28 9.13 -6.05
C ALA A 192 12.22 10.31 -6.32
N LYS A 193 12.86 10.87 -5.27
CA LYS A 193 13.79 11.99 -5.38
C LYS A 193 15.19 11.57 -5.87
N HIS A 194 15.70 10.44 -5.39
CA HIS A 194 17.08 9.99 -5.69
C HIS A 194 17.15 8.83 -6.70
N GLY A 195 16.01 8.38 -7.20
CA GLY A 195 15.91 7.21 -8.08
C GLY A 195 16.70 7.37 -9.38
N GLY A 196 16.76 8.57 -9.95
CA GLY A 196 17.56 8.82 -11.15
C GLY A 196 19.06 8.66 -10.90
N ALA A 197 19.57 9.09 -9.74
CA ALA A 197 20.96 8.90 -9.36
C ALA A 197 21.30 7.42 -9.06
N MET A 198 20.34 6.68 -8.49
CA MET A 198 20.49 5.24 -8.26
C MET A 198 20.44 4.43 -9.55
N GLN A 199 19.57 4.78 -10.51
CA GLN A 199 19.55 4.15 -11.83
C GLN A 199 20.86 4.43 -12.57
N ALA A 200 21.32 5.68 -12.62
CA ALA A 200 22.60 6.03 -13.22
C ALA A 200 23.79 5.28 -12.58
N PHE A 201 23.77 5.07 -11.25
CA PHE A 201 24.79 4.28 -10.56
C PHE A 201 24.73 2.79 -10.92
N VAL A 202 23.52 2.23 -11.05
CA VAL A 202 23.31 0.82 -11.42
C VAL A 202 23.70 0.60 -12.87
N ASP A 203 23.31 1.48 -13.79
CA ASP A 203 23.67 1.43 -15.21
C ASP A 203 25.19 1.55 -15.38
N ALA A 204 25.84 2.46 -14.62
CA ALA A 204 27.30 2.58 -14.61
C ALA A 204 28.03 1.35 -14.05
N LYS A 205 27.38 0.57 -13.17
CA LYS A 205 27.98 -0.64 -12.56
C LYS A 205 27.70 -1.92 -13.34
N LEU A 206 26.53 -2.01 -13.98
CA LEU A 206 26.13 -3.17 -14.77
C LEU A 206 26.73 -3.13 -16.17
N GLY A 207 27.16 -1.95 -16.64
CA GLY A 207 27.75 -1.79 -17.96
C GLY A 207 26.72 -2.00 -19.06
N HIS A 208 26.87 -1.27 -20.16
CA HIS A 208 26.10 -1.52 -21.38
C HIS A 208 26.15 -3.01 -21.73
N VAL A 209 25.01 -3.71 -21.60
CA VAL A 209 24.70 -4.79 -22.51
C VAL A 209 24.15 -4.08 -23.74
N ASP A 210 25.04 -3.79 -24.68
CA ASP A 210 24.66 -3.28 -26.00
C ASP A 210 23.67 -4.25 -26.64
N THR A 211 22.38 -3.92 -26.63
CA THR A 211 21.43 -4.44 -27.61
C THR A 211 21.65 -3.70 -28.93
N ASP A 212 22.77 -3.98 -29.59
CA ASP A 212 23.04 -3.60 -30.98
C ASP A 212 23.21 -4.82 -31.91
N ASP A 213 22.89 -6.03 -31.42
CA ASP A 213 22.81 -7.25 -32.23
C ASP A 213 21.37 -7.75 -32.35
N GLU A 214 20.56 -7.08 -33.17
CA GLU A 214 19.58 -7.75 -34.04
C GLU A 214 19.13 -6.76 -35.14
N LYS A 215 19.89 -6.77 -36.24
CA LYS A 215 19.47 -6.29 -37.56
C LYS A 215 18.67 -7.35 -38.30
#